data_AF-A0A1F6R3E3-F1
#
_entry.id   AF-A0A1F6R3E3-F1
#
_cell.length_a   1.000
_cell.length_b   1.000
_cell.length_c   1.000
_cell.angle_alpha   90.00
_cell.angle_beta   90.00
_cell.angle_gamma   90.00
#
_symmetry.space_group_name_H-M   'P 1'
#
loop_
_entity.id
_entity.type
_entity.pdbx_description
1 polymer ?
#
loop_
_entity_poly.entity_id
_entity_poly.type
_entity_poly.pdbx_seq_one_letter_code
_entity_poly.pdbx_strand_id
1 'polypeptide(L)'
;MKKGMSEILMKQIYLIVAILSIVLVINQVFTLTKRGVADSRLLDMRAQSNDILNTLVSSTECLAMDTNGQMVLSPTALDEFTTVFSDVEPNCIRSYDYGYSVRVEKFNTTIKKGESSEPEMPIGNRDIVLIVDNSASMLESNSRTDPTPKIYYAKMAIKEFIKCANETDRISIIIFGSGTCAVTNLLTTHGYPNFVQLNTPQIKTDLSNLVESGVRASIMTGTPITQSLEDSIDVMKQANPQKNRLMILFTDGRETCCPECQSAPSNVGCRGISRCSGSTWDKISGSCCCLLPCSDVVCAHSSPNMDYLVTEKIPIYTIFLGTDTIGSQQMECISNRTGGKSYVVDDATILPNLFCELISEAPEETPEFQDWTFGTRAHSEGGLLRSAYTVTSPVLIKNSETLVQPGLLYLTVYDGQLEELAGIIRNVCENGGKVEKRVDFGSPSYFNDGKICMYNEGKELCKRVFCDLPINFPKVDQAGSYLVRAYNDKGVVEVII
;
A
#
# COMPACT_ATOMS: atom_id res chain seq x y z
N MET A 1 -37.63 -60.49 -12.75
CA MET A 1 -37.22 -59.15 -13.22
C MET A 1 -37.15 -59.15 -14.74
N LYS A 2 -37.89 -58.26 -15.40
CA LYS A 2 -38.04 -58.25 -16.87
C LYS A 2 -36.73 -57.81 -17.52
N LYS A 3 -36.16 -58.68 -18.36
CA LYS A 3 -34.87 -58.52 -19.07
C LYS A 3 -34.79 -57.29 -20.01
N GLY A 4 -35.89 -56.55 -20.21
CA GLY A 4 -35.93 -55.34 -21.04
C GLY A 4 -35.88 -54.01 -20.27
N MET A 5 -36.05 -54.01 -18.95
CA MET A 5 -36.11 -52.75 -18.18
C MET A 5 -34.72 -52.14 -17.93
N SER A 6 -33.67 -52.99 -17.85
CA SER A 6 -32.28 -52.56 -17.68
C SER A 6 -31.71 -51.88 -18.93
N GLU A 7 -32.15 -52.29 -20.13
CA GLU A 7 -31.61 -51.73 -21.38
C GLU A 7 -32.07 -50.29 -21.61
N ILE A 8 -33.31 -49.97 -21.22
CA ILE A 8 -33.85 -48.61 -21.32
C ILE A 8 -33.16 -47.67 -20.32
N LEU A 9 -32.98 -48.12 -19.08
CA LEU A 9 -32.30 -47.32 -18.05
C LEU A 9 -30.84 -47.03 -18.40
N MET A 10 -30.12 -48.02 -18.96
CA MET A 10 -28.73 -47.81 -19.40
C MET A 10 -28.63 -46.75 -20.50
N LYS A 11 -29.53 -46.76 -21.49
CA LYS A 11 -29.54 -45.75 -22.58
C LYS A 11 -29.76 -44.33 -22.04
N GLN A 12 -30.63 -44.16 -21.04
CA GLN A 12 -30.86 -42.86 -20.40
C GLN A 12 -29.64 -42.38 -19.61
N ILE A 13 -28.97 -43.27 -18.87
CA ILE A 13 -27.74 -42.92 -18.14
C ILE A 13 -26.64 -42.52 -19.11
N TYR A 14 -26.43 -43.27 -20.20
CA TYR A 14 -25.43 -42.91 -21.22
C TYR A 14 -25.70 -41.55 -21.85
N LEU A 15 -26.97 -41.22 -22.13
CA LEU A 15 -27.34 -39.91 -22.66
C LEU A 15 -27.00 -38.78 -21.68
N ILE A 16 -27.30 -38.95 -20.39
CA ILE A 16 -26.99 -37.95 -19.36
C ILE A 16 -25.47 -37.77 -19.24
N VAL A 17 -24.70 -38.86 -19.18
CA VAL A 17 -23.23 -38.80 -19.10
C VAL A 17 -22.63 -38.13 -20.34
N ALA A 18 -23.17 -38.39 -21.54
CA ALA A 18 -22.73 -37.74 -22.77
C ALA A 18 -23.03 -36.24 -22.79
N ILE A 19 -24.20 -35.81 -22.29
CA ILE A 19 -24.53 -34.39 -22.17
C ILE A 19 -23.59 -33.72 -21.16
N LEU A 20 -23.35 -34.33 -20.01
CA LEU A 20 -22.44 -33.80 -18.99
C LEU A 20 -20.99 -33.69 -19.50
N SER A 21 -20.50 -34.69 -20.25
CA SER A 21 -19.16 -34.64 -20.83
C SER A 21 -19.03 -33.55 -21.89
N ILE A 22 -20.05 -33.35 -22.74
CA ILE A 22 -20.09 -32.26 -23.72
C ILE A 22 -20.06 -30.90 -23.01
N VAL A 23 -20.88 -30.70 -21.97
CA VAL A 23 -20.90 -29.45 -21.19
C VAL A 23 -19.54 -29.18 -20.55
N LEU A 24 -18.88 -30.21 -20.01
CA LEU A 24 -17.56 -30.08 -19.40
C LEU A 24 -16.49 -29.69 -20.44
N VAL A 25 -16.48 -30.32 -21.62
CA VAL A 25 -15.56 -29.98 -22.71
C VAL A 25 -15.81 -28.55 -23.19
N ILE A 26 -17.06 -28.15 -23.40
CA ILE A 26 -17.42 -26.78 -23.80
C ILE A 26 -16.90 -25.78 -22.76
N ASN A 27 -17.13 -26.04 -21.47
CA ASN A 27 -16.65 -25.16 -20.39
C ASN A 27 -15.12 -25.07 -20.34
N GLN A 28 -14.41 -26.18 -20.58
CA GLN A 28 -12.95 -26.18 -20.68
C GLN A 28 -12.45 -25.38 -21.88
N VAL A 29 -13.05 -25.54 -23.06
CA VAL A 29 -12.70 -24.77 -24.27
C VAL A 29 -12.93 -23.27 -24.05
N PHE A 30 -14.07 -22.88 -23.46
CA PHE A 30 -14.32 -21.48 -23.10
C PHE A 30 -13.29 -20.94 -22.10
N THR A 31 -12.94 -21.74 -21.09
CA THR A 31 -11.94 -21.34 -20.09
C THR A 31 -10.55 -21.17 -20.71
N LEU A 32 -10.13 -22.10 -21.58
CA LEU A 32 -8.84 -22.03 -22.29
C LEU A 32 -8.80 -20.85 -23.28
N THR A 33 -9.90 -20.58 -23.98
CA THR A 33 -9.98 -19.44 -24.91
C THR A 33 -9.89 -18.12 -24.15
N LYS A 34 -10.59 -17.99 -23.02
CA LYS A 34 -10.50 -16.80 -22.15
C LYS A 34 -9.09 -16.60 -21.61
N ARG A 35 -8.41 -17.68 -21.19
CA ARG A 35 -7.00 -17.63 -20.76
C ARG A 35 -6.08 -17.20 -21.90
N GLY A 36 -6.24 -17.79 -23.09
CA GLY A 36 -5.42 -17.45 -24.25
C GLY A 36 -5.48 -15.98 -24.66
N VAL A 37 -6.66 -15.34 -24.57
CA VAL A 37 -6.80 -13.90 -24.86
C VAL A 37 -6.14 -13.03 -23.78
N ALA A 38 -6.26 -13.41 -22.51
CA ALA A 38 -5.58 -12.70 -21.42
C ALA A 38 -4.05 -12.82 -21.52
N ASP A 39 -3.56 -14.03 -21.82
CA ASP A 39 -2.14 -14.31 -21.98
C ASP A 39 -1.56 -13.58 -23.22
N SER A 40 -2.29 -13.55 -24.34
CA SER A 40 -1.83 -12.82 -25.53
C SER A 40 -1.71 -11.32 -25.25
N ARG A 41 -2.71 -10.72 -24.56
CA ARG A 41 -2.65 -9.30 -24.17
C ARG A 41 -1.49 -9.01 -23.24
N LEU A 42 -1.20 -9.89 -22.28
CA LEU A 42 -0.05 -9.71 -21.39
C LEU A 42 1.28 -9.77 -22.17
N LEU A 43 1.38 -10.65 -23.16
CA LEU A 43 2.55 -10.71 -24.05
C LEU A 43 2.69 -9.45 -24.91
N ASP A 44 1.58 -8.93 -25.44
CA ASP A 44 1.56 -7.68 -26.21
C ASP A 44 1.96 -6.49 -25.32
N MET A 45 1.41 -6.39 -24.10
CA MET A 45 1.80 -5.37 -23.13
C MET A 45 3.28 -5.46 -22.75
N ARG A 46 3.81 -6.68 -22.58
CA ARG A 46 5.24 -6.87 -22.31
C ARG A 46 6.10 -6.43 -23.49
N ALA A 47 5.70 -6.75 -24.72
CA ALA A 47 6.39 -6.30 -25.92
C ALA A 47 6.37 -4.76 -26.02
N GLN A 48 5.20 -4.14 -25.83
CA GLN A 48 5.04 -2.69 -25.84
C GLN A 48 5.84 -2.01 -24.71
N SER A 49 5.87 -2.60 -23.51
CA SER A 49 6.63 -2.06 -22.39
C SER A 49 8.12 -2.05 -22.69
N ASN A 50 8.65 -3.12 -23.31
CA ASN A 50 10.05 -3.18 -23.72
C ASN A 50 10.34 -2.17 -24.84
N ASP A 51 9.41 -1.98 -25.79
CA ASP A 51 9.56 -1.00 -26.86
C ASP A 51 9.59 0.44 -26.33
N ILE A 52 8.65 0.79 -25.45
CA ILE A 52 8.61 2.09 -24.75
C ILE A 52 9.88 2.28 -23.93
N LEU A 53 10.27 1.28 -23.13
CA LEU A 53 11.47 1.34 -22.30
C LEU A 53 12.72 1.54 -23.17
N ASN A 54 12.88 0.74 -24.23
CA ASN A 54 14.03 0.86 -25.14
C ASN A 54 14.06 2.23 -25.84
N THR A 55 12.91 2.78 -26.21
CA THR A 55 12.85 4.09 -26.87
C THR A 55 13.13 5.23 -25.89
N LEU A 56 12.58 5.18 -24.67
CA LEU A 56 12.88 6.13 -23.59
C LEU A 56 14.37 6.27 -23.35
N VAL A 57 15.08 5.15 -23.42
CA VAL A 57 16.45 5.01 -22.92
C VAL A 57 17.50 5.06 -24.03
N SER A 58 17.08 5.00 -25.29
CA SER A 58 17.97 5.09 -26.46
C SER A 58 17.80 6.38 -27.26
N SER A 59 16.65 7.07 -27.15
CA SER A 59 16.37 8.28 -27.91
C SER A 59 16.74 9.54 -27.13
N THR A 60 17.56 10.40 -27.74
CA THR A 60 17.87 11.74 -27.24
C THR A 60 16.70 12.71 -27.36
N GLU A 61 15.69 12.38 -28.18
CA GLU A 61 14.41 13.12 -28.23
C GLU A 61 13.50 12.76 -27.06
N CYS A 62 13.79 11.66 -26.35
CA CYS A 62 13.11 11.26 -25.13
C CYS A 62 13.95 11.62 -23.89
N LEU A 63 14.22 10.66 -23.01
CA LEU A 63 14.79 10.88 -21.69
C LEU A 63 16.31 10.67 -21.63
N ALA A 64 16.88 9.94 -22.59
CA ALA A 64 18.26 9.48 -22.52
C ALA A 64 19.28 10.52 -23.01
N MET A 65 20.42 10.58 -22.33
CA MET A 65 21.62 11.22 -22.86
C MET A 65 22.41 10.22 -23.72
N ASP A 66 22.97 10.67 -24.84
CA ASP A 66 23.82 9.84 -25.70
C ASP A 66 25.10 9.41 -24.95
N THR A 67 25.11 8.16 -24.47
CA THR A 67 26.26 7.60 -23.76
C THR A 67 26.51 6.14 -24.12
N ASN A 68 27.03 5.87 -25.33
CA ASN A 68 27.62 4.55 -25.71
C ASN A 68 26.80 3.31 -25.28
N GLY A 69 25.46 3.38 -25.31
CA GLY A 69 24.57 2.28 -24.92
C GLY A 69 24.31 2.09 -23.42
N GLN A 70 24.82 2.97 -22.54
CA GLN A 70 24.44 3.02 -21.13
C GLN A 70 23.24 3.95 -20.92
N MET A 71 22.30 3.53 -20.07
CA MET A 71 21.12 4.31 -19.72
C MET A 71 21.48 5.37 -18.67
N VAL A 72 21.85 6.56 -19.13
CA VAL A 72 22.21 7.69 -18.28
C VAL A 72 21.13 8.78 -18.38
N LEU A 73 20.50 9.09 -17.24
CA LEU A 73 19.47 10.11 -17.09
C LEU A 73 20.06 11.33 -16.38
N SER A 74 19.61 12.52 -16.74
CA SER A 74 19.96 13.75 -16.00
C SER A 74 18.78 14.18 -15.12
N PRO A 75 19.03 14.60 -13.87
CA PRO A 75 18.00 15.18 -13.01
C PRO A 75 17.25 16.33 -13.68
N THR A 76 17.94 17.21 -14.42
CA THR A 76 17.30 18.34 -15.11
C THR A 76 16.33 17.86 -16.21
N ALA A 77 16.71 16.83 -16.97
CA ALA A 77 15.82 16.24 -17.96
C ALA A 77 14.62 15.55 -17.29
N LEU A 78 14.83 14.87 -16.16
CA LEU A 78 13.76 14.26 -15.38
C LEU A 78 12.79 15.31 -14.81
N ASP A 79 13.29 16.41 -14.27
CA ASP A 79 12.48 17.54 -13.77
C ASP A 79 11.64 18.16 -14.91
N GLU A 80 12.25 18.37 -16.07
CA GLU A 80 11.57 18.87 -17.26
C GLU A 80 10.49 17.88 -17.73
N PHE A 81 10.82 16.59 -17.82
CA PHE A 81 9.86 15.56 -18.21
C PHE A 81 8.68 15.46 -17.23
N THR A 82 8.94 15.46 -15.93
CA THR A 82 7.90 15.47 -14.90
C THR A 82 7.00 16.69 -15.00
N THR A 83 7.55 17.84 -15.38
CA THR A 83 6.79 19.09 -15.53
C THR A 83 5.95 19.11 -16.81
N VAL A 84 6.56 18.77 -17.95
CA VAL A 84 5.93 18.86 -19.28
C VAL A 84 4.95 17.71 -19.51
N PHE A 85 5.29 16.52 -19.03
CA PHE A 85 4.56 15.27 -19.27
C PHE A 85 3.90 14.72 -18.01
N SER A 86 3.47 15.60 -17.09
CA SER A 86 2.77 15.20 -15.87
C SER A 86 1.47 14.42 -16.16
N ASP A 87 0.77 14.80 -17.23
CA ASP A 87 -0.56 14.27 -17.59
C ASP A 87 -0.66 13.94 -19.09
N VAL A 88 0.47 13.91 -19.80
CA VAL A 88 0.54 13.72 -21.25
C VAL A 88 1.69 12.78 -21.58
N GLU A 89 1.48 11.90 -22.56
CA GLU A 89 2.51 10.98 -23.06
C GLU A 89 3.44 11.71 -24.06
N PRO A 90 4.77 11.68 -23.85
CA PRO A 90 5.74 12.19 -24.81
C PRO A 90 5.51 11.66 -26.23
N ASN A 91 5.64 12.54 -27.24
CA ASN A 91 5.44 12.18 -28.64
C ASN A 91 6.30 10.98 -29.07
N CYS A 92 7.53 10.89 -28.55
CA CYS A 92 8.51 9.89 -28.96
C CYS A 92 8.19 8.46 -28.50
N ILE A 93 7.29 8.27 -27.52
CA ILE A 93 6.93 6.96 -26.95
C ILE A 93 5.42 6.82 -26.73
N ARG A 94 4.65 7.54 -27.54
CA ARG A 94 3.19 7.53 -27.49
C ARG A 94 2.66 6.19 -27.98
N SER A 95 1.67 5.64 -27.28
CA SER A 95 0.94 4.44 -27.70
C SER A 95 -0.53 4.77 -27.92
N TYR A 96 -1.16 4.17 -28.93
CA TYR A 96 -2.59 4.33 -29.18
C TYR A 96 -3.44 3.25 -28.50
N ASP A 97 -2.85 2.12 -28.10
CA ASP A 97 -3.60 1.02 -27.51
C ASP A 97 -3.48 0.97 -25.98
N TYR A 98 -2.44 1.61 -25.42
CA TYR A 98 -2.12 1.55 -24.00
C TYR A 98 -1.79 2.92 -23.42
N GLY A 99 -2.10 3.11 -22.14
CA GLY A 99 -1.51 4.18 -21.33
C GLY A 99 -0.25 3.71 -20.63
N TYR A 100 0.59 4.62 -20.15
CA TYR A 100 1.69 4.24 -19.27
C TYR A 100 2.03 5.34 -18.26
N SER A 101 2.70 4.95 -17.18
CA SER A 101 3.30 5.82 -16.18
C SER A 101 4.73 5.38 -15.94
N VAL A 102 5.65 6.35 -15.88
CA VAL A 102 7.05 6.12 -15.55
C VAL A 102 7.34 6.74 -14.20
N ARG A 103 7.92 5.96 -13.29
CA ARG A 103 8.49 6.42 -12.03
C ARG A 103 9.99 6.14 -12.03
N VAL A 104 10.80 7.14 -11.76
CA VAL A 104 12.25 7.00 -11.59
C VAL A 104 12.58 7.28 -10.14
N GLU A 105 13.27 6.36 -9.47
CA GLU A 105 13.74 6.49 -8.10
C GLU A 105 15.26 6.58 -8.09
N LYS A 106 15.80 7.63 -7.46
CA LYS A 106 17.23 7.77 -7.24
C LYS A 106 17.63 7.17 -5.90
N PHE A 107 18.63 6.30 -5.89
CA PHE A 107 19.27 5.89 -4.64
C PHE A 107 20.20 6.99 -4.16
N ASN A 108 20.06 7.39 -2.89
CA ASN A 108 20.91 8.44 -2.31
C ASN A 108 22.35 7.96 -2.02
N THR A 109 22.70 6.73 -2.41
CA THR A 109 24.05 6.19 -2.29
C THR A 109 24.97 6.91 -3.27
N THR A 110 25.82 7.78 -2.73
CA THR A 110 26.83 8.50 -3.50
C THR A 110 27.97 7.53 -3.78
N ILE A 111 27.99 6.89 -4.95
CA ILE A 111 29.15 6.08 -5.36
C ILE A 111 30.27 7.05 -5.76
N LYS A 112 31.05 7.52 -4.79
CA LYS A 112 32.29 8.25 -5.10
C LYS A 112 33.28 7.28 -5.74
N LYS A 113 33.57 7.48 -7.01
CA LYS A 113 34.51 6.67 -7.79
C LYS A 113 35.92 6.85 -7.22
N GLY A 114 36.34 5.98 -6.31
CA GLY A 114 37.71 5.90 -5.79
C GLY A 114 37.92 6.26 -4.31
N GLU A 115 36.86 6.56 -3.54
CA GLU A 115 36.95 6.72 -2.09
C GLU A 115 36.05 5.68 -1.41
N SER A 116 36.63 4.81 -0.59
CA SER A 116 35.85 4.03 0.38
C SER A 116 35.36 4.98 1.47
N SER A 117 34.32 5.75 1.17
CA SER A 117 33.63 6.55 2.17
C SER A 117 32.56 5.67 2.79
N GLU A 118 32.82 5.15 3.97
CA GLU A 118 31.79 4.98 4.99
C GLU A 118 31.33 6.39 5.40
N PRO A 119 30.08 6.80 5.15
CA PRO A 119 29.41 7.71 6.05
C PRO A 119 28.58 6.84 6.99
N GLU A 120 29.21 6.23 7.98
CA GLU A 120 28.48 5.76 9.15
C GLU A 120 28.02 7.01 9.91
N MET A 121 26.73 7.32 9.85
CA MET A 121 26.15 7.99 11.01
C MET A 121 26.34 7.05 12.21
N PRO A 122 26.89 7.54 13.33
CA PRO A 122 27.23 6.67 14.43
C PRO A 122 25.96 6.03 15.00
N ILE A 123 25.98 4.71 15.13
CA ILE A 123 25.05 3.91 15.93
C ILE A 123 24.87 4.61 17.29
N GLY A 124 23.72 5.24 17.51
CA GLY A 124 23.41 6.02 18.72
C GLY A 124 22.71 7.36 18.44
N ASN A 125 22.60 8.19 19.48
CA ASN A 125 22.00 9.53 19.46
C ASN A 125 20.54 9.58 18.97
N ARG A 126 19.72 8.61 19.39
CA ARG A 126 18.29 8.55 19.05
C ARG A 126 17.37 9.00 20.17
N ASP A 127 16.17 9.37 19.80
CA ASP A 127 15.00 9.47 20.67
C ASP A 127 14.00 8.38 20.29
N ILE A 128 13.80 7.44 21.21
CA ILE A 128 13.02 6.23 20.97
C ILE A 128 11.81 6.21 21.89
N VAL A 129 10.62 6.10 21.32
CA VAL A 129 9.39 5.85 22.08
C VAL A 129 8.97 4.40 21.89
N LEU A 130 9.00 3.64 22.98
CA LEU A 130 8.60 2.24 23.01
C LEU A 130 7.18 2.12 23.57
N ILE A 131 6.25 1.63 22.75
CA ILE A 131 4.83 1.51 23.02
C ILE A 131 4.50 0.04 23.21
N VAL A 132 4.05 -0.33 24.41
CA VAL A 132 3.94 -1.73 24.85
C VAL A 132 2.53 -2.05 25.29
N ASP A 133 1.94 -3.03 24.64
CA ASP A 133 0.62 -3.54 24.99
C ASP A 133 0.65 -4.30 26.33
N ASN A 134 -0.31 -3.97 27.19
CA ASN A 134 -0.57 -4.60 28.48
C ASN A 134 -2.06 -4.97 28.62
N SER A 135 -2.74 -5.21 27.50
CA SER A 135 -4.10 -5.73 27.44
C SER A 135 -4.20 -7.18 27.92
N ALA A 136 -5.43 -7.67 28.07
CA ALA A 136 -5.70 -8.98 28.66
C ALA A 136 -5.18 -10.13 27.81
N SER A 137 -5.15 -9.97 26.48
CA SER A 137 -4.61 -10.98 25.55
C SER A 137 -3.12 -11.22 25.77
N MET A 138 -2.37 -10.20 26.22
CA MET A 138 -0.96 -10.35 26.57
C MET A 138 -0.73 -11.28 27.78
N LEU A 139 -1.74 -11.53 28.61
CA LEU A 139 -1.67 -12.48 29.73
C LEU A 139 -1.91 -13.92 29.29
N GLU A 140 -2.41 -14.14 28.08
CA GLU A 140 -2.62 -15.46 27.54
C GLU A 140 -1.27 -16.11 27.16
N SER A 141 -1.25 -17.44 27.17
CA SER A 141 -0.10 -18.23 26.73
C SER A 141 0.23 -17.93 25.27
N ASN A 142 1.52 -17.79 24.94
CA ASN A 142 1.97 -17.50 23.58
C ASN A 142 1.51 -18.57 22.57
N SER A 143 1.55 -19.84 22.95
CA SER A 143 1.08 -20.94 22.10
C SER A 143 0.56 -22.11 22.92
N ARG A 144 -0.05 -23.11 22.26
CA ARG A 144 -0.44 -24.35 22.93
C ARG A 144 0.75 -25.12 23.50
N THR A 145 1.94 -24.93 22.92
CA THR A 145 3.17 -25.64 23.28
C THR A 145 4.02 -24.87 24.29
N ASP A 146 3.73 -23.59 24.51
CA ASP A 146 4.44 -22.73 25.42
C ASP A 146 3.44 -22.00 26.34
N PRO A 147 3.29 -22.46 27.59
CA PRO A 147 2.33 -21.89 28.53
C PRO A 147 2.76 -20.52 29.07
N THR A 148 3.93 -20.02 28.66
CA THR A 148 4.46 -18.74 29.13
C THR A 148 3.59 -17.60 28.59
N PRO A 149 3.09 -16.70 29.45
CA PRO A 149 2.32 -15.54 29.02
C PRO A 149 3.11 -14.64 28.06
N LYS A 150 2.49 -14.14 27.00
CA LYS A 150 3.12 -13.22 26.02
C LYS A 150 3.80 -12.03 26.70
N ILE A 151 3.18 -11.49 27.74
CA ILE A 151 3.71 -10.36 28.52
C ILE A 151 5.06 -10.66 29.19
N TYR A 152 5.36 -11.93 29.47
CA TYR A 152 6.67 -12.31 30.00
C TYR A 152 7.77 -12.11 28.96
N TYR A 153 7.50 -12.49 27.71
CA TYR A 153 8.42 -12.25 26.60
C TYR A 153 8.57 -10.77 26.29
N ALA A 154 7.49 -9.99 26.39
CA ALA A 154 7.52 -8.53 26.32
C ALA A 154 8.58 -7.96 27.28
N LYS A 155 8.48 -8.32 28.57
CA LYS A 155 9.40 -7.86 29.61
C LYS A 155 10.85 -8.25 29.30
N MET A 156 11.08 -9.49 28.87
CA MET A 156 12.41 -9.95 28.50
C MET A 156 12.99 -9.16 27.33
N ALA A 157 12.19 -8.97 26.28
CA ALA A 157 12.62 -8.27 25.07
C ALA A 157 12.95 -6.79 25.36
N ILE A 158 12.12 -6.11 26.17
CA ILE A 158 12.37 -4.73 26.57
C ILE A 158 13.63 -4.61 27.44
N LYS A 159 13.88 -5.57 28.34
CA LYS A 159 15.13 -5.58 29.12
C LYS A 159 16.34 -5.75 28.22
N GLU A 160 16.26 -6.62 27.23
CA GLU A 160 17.36 -6.84 26.28
C GLU A 160 17.56 -5.63 25.38
N PHE A 161 16.47 -5.01 24.91
CA PHE A 161 16.48 -3.73 24.22
C PHE A 161 17.25 -2.63 24.98
N ILE A 162 16.97 -2.45 26.27
CA ILE A 162 17.64 -1.45 27.12
C ILE A 162 19.15 -1.76 27.26
N LYS A 163 19.54 -3.04 27.26
CA LYS A 163 20.96 -3.43 27.28
C LYS A 163 21.63 -3.08 25.96
N CYS A 164 21.00 -3.42 24.83
CA CYS A 164 21.50 -3.19 23.47
C CYS A 164 21.51 -1.72 23.06
N ALA A 165 20.69 -0.87 23.70
CA ALA A 165 20.64 0.55 23.45
C ALA A 165 21.97 1.27 23.77
N ASN A 166 22.33 2.23 22.90
CA ASN A 166 23.53 3.05 23.06
C ASN A 166 23.34 4.02 24.24
N GLU A 167 24.43 4.36 24.93
CA GLU A 167 24.42 5.30 26.07
C GLU A 167 23.96 6.72 25.70
N THR A 168 24.04 7.07 24.40
CA THR A 168 23.59 8.35 23.84
C THR A 168 22.12 8.36 23.44
N ASP A 169 21.47 7.19 23.41
CA ASP A 169 20.04 7.08 23.13
C ASP A 169 19.23 7.61 24.33
N ARG A 170 18.07 8.20 24.04
CA ARG A 170 17.06 8.51 25.03
C ARG A 170 15.80 7.71 24.76
N ILE A 171 15.26 7.09 25.80
CA ILE A 171 14.12 6.18 25.68
C ILE A 171 12.97 6.72 26.51
N SER A 172 11.78 6.69 25.94
CA SER A 172 10.50 6.78 26.63
C SER A 172 9.78 5.44 26.48
N ILE A 173 9.11 4.98 27.54
CA ILE A 173 8.32 3.74 27.53
C ILE A 173 6.88 4.10 27.89
N ILE A 174 5.96 3.77 27.00
CA ILE A 174 4.53 3.94 27.15
C ILE A 174 3.91 2.55 27.21
N ILE A 175 3.42 2.17 28.38
CA ILE A 175 2.66 0.94 28.56
C ILE A 175 1.19 1.31 28.45
N PHE A 176 0.48 0.64 27.53
CA PHE A 176 -0.92 0.93 27.26
C PHE A 176 -1.83 -0.28 27.46
N GLY A 177 -3.09 0.02 27.72
CA GLY A 177 -4.18 -0.92 27.86
C GLY A 177 -5.34 -0.19 28.51
N SER A 178 -6.55 -0.69 28.35
CA SER A 178 -7.73 -0.06 28.95
C SER A 178 -8.53 -1.04 29.79
N GLY A 179 -8.81 -0.70 31.05
CA GLY A 179 -9.74 -1.46 31.89
C GLY A 179 -11.17 -1.45 31.33
N THR A 180 -11.56 -0.35 30.68
CA THR A 180 -12.82 -0.18 29.98
C THR A 180 -12.62 0.75 28.79
N CYS A 181 -13.02 0.37 27.58
CA CYS A 181 -12.99 1.25 26.39
C CYS A 181 -13.97 2.45 26.50
N ALA A 182 -14.36 2.90 27.70
CA ALA A 182 -15.41 3.89 27.95
C ALA A 182 -14.93 5.10 28.77
N VAL A 183 -13.63 5.26 29.05
CA VAL A 183 -13.15 6.40 29.85
C VAL A 183 -11.80 6.88 29.33
N THR A 184 -11.77 8.11 28.80
CA THR A 184 -10.56 8.87 28.39
C THR A 184 -9.63 9.25 29.54
N ASN A 185 -9.97 8.90 30.79
CA ASN A 185 -9.27 9.37 31.99
C ASN A 185 -8.58 8.26 32.79
N LEU A 186 -8.52 7.02 32.26
CA LEU A 186 -7.89 5.89 32.95
C LEU A 186 -7.03 5.05 32.00
N LEU A 187 -6.23 5.73 31.18
CA LEU A 187 -4.93 5.20 30.84
C LEU A 187 -4.07 5.35 32.09
N THR A 188 -3.86 4.27 32.84
CA THR A 188 -2.71 4.22 33.74
C THR A 188 -1.48 4.07 32.85
N THR A 189 -0.99 5.19 32.31
CA THR A 189 0.36 5.27 31.74
C THR A 189 1.35 5.03 32.87
N HIS A 190 1.63 3.77 33.17
CA HIS A 190 2.76 3.39 33.99
C HIS A 190 3.99 3.49 33.09
N GLY A 191 4.54 4.69 32.95
CA GLY A 191 5.65 4.97 32.04
C GLY A 191 6.44 6.21 32.44
N TYR A 192 7.59 6.39 31.81
CA TYR A 192 8.29 7.68 31.80
C TYR A 192 7.80 8.44 30.57
N PRO A 193 6.84 9.39 30.69
CA PRO A 193 6.43 10.20 29.53
C PRO A 193 7.55 11.14 29.06
N ASN A 194 8.66 11.21 29.79
CA ASN A 194 9.82 12.00 29.44
C ASN A 194 10.96 11.09 28.97
N PHE A 195 11.70 11.53 27.97
CA PHE A 195 12.90 10.84 27.49
C PHE A 195 13.96 10.73 28.59
N VAL A 196 14.42 9.50 28.86
CA VAL A 196 15.50 9.21 29.80
C VAL A 196 16.74 8.81 29.03
N GLN A 197 17.85 9.52 29.23
CA GLN A 197 19.14 9.19 28.60
C GLN A 197 19.81 7.99 29.29
N LEU A 198 20.29 7.02 28.52
CA LEU A 198 20.87 5.77 29.05
C LEU A 198 22.37 5.86 29.39
N ASN A 199 22.81 6.99 29.94
CA ASN A 199 24.23 7.27 30.18
C ASN A 199 24.77 6.68 31.50
N THR A 200 23.94 6.01 32.31
CA THR A 200 24.39 5.35 33.53
C THR A 200 23.79 3.95 33.70
N PRO A 201 24.55 3.00 34.28
CA PRO A 201 24.02 1.68 34.62
C PRO A 201 22.79 1.73 35.54
N GLN A 202 22.74 2.69 36.47
CA GLN A 202 21.62 2.86 37.40
C GLN A 202 20.31 3.15 36.66
N ILE A 203 20.34 4.03 35.65
CA ILE A 203 19.16 4.34 34.84
C ILE A 203 18.67 3.09 34.09
N LYS A 204 19.60 2.28 33.54
CA LYS A 204 19.23 1.01 32.88
C LYS A 204 18.56 0.05 33.87
N THR A 205 19.04 0.00 35.12
CA THR A 205 18.43 -0.78 36.20
C THR A 205 17.06 -0.24 36.60
N ASP A 206 16.90 1.07 36.76
CA ASP A 206 15.64 1.70 37.15
C ASP A 206 14.56 1.48 36.08
N LEU A 207 14.93 1.61 34.80
CA LEU A 207 14.03 1.35 33.68
C LEU A 207 13.64 -0.14 33.61
N SER A 208 14.59 -1.05 33.87
CA SER A 208 14.31 -2.50 33.95
C SER A 208 13.37 -2.84 35.11
N ASN A 209 13.51 -2.17 36.25
CA ASN A 209 12.63 -2.34 37.40
C ASN A 209 11.24 -1.79 37.13
N LEU A 210 11.14 -0.65 36.42
CA LEU A 210 9.86 -0.10 35.97
C LEU A 210 9.13 -1.08 35.07
N VAL A 211 9.82 -1.70 34.11
CA VAL A 211 9.22 -2.73 33.24
C VAL A 211 8.71 -3.91 34.07
N GLU A 212 9.38 -4.28 35.14
CA GLU A 212 8.89 -5.34 36.02
C GLU A 212 7.62 -4.95 36.79
N SER A 213 7.57 -3.74 37.33
CA SER A 213 6.45 -3.26 38.14
C SER A 213 5.24 -2.76 37.33
N GLY A 214 5.49 -2.07 36.22
CA GLY A 214 4.47 -1.38 35.42
C GLY A 214 3.62 -2.34 34.60
N VAL A 215 4.26 -3.38 34.03
CA VAL A 215 3.64 -4.38 33.14
C VAL A 215 2.74 -5.40 33.88
N ARG A 216 2.31 -5.12 35.12
CA ARG A 216 1.43 -6.02 35.90
C ARG A 216 0.48 -5.34 36.87
N ALA A 217 0.55 -4.02 37.04
CA ALA A 217 -0.15 -3.35 38.15
C ALA A 217 -1.68 -3.43 38.05
N SER A 218 -2.24 -3.62 36.86
CA SER A 218 -3.69 -3.78 36.65
C SER A 218 -3.95 -4.55 35.35
N ILE A 219 -4.87 -5.51 35.41
CA ILE A 219 -5.36 -6.21 34.21
C ILE A 219 -6.20 -5.23 33.41
N MET A 220 -5.82 -4.99 32.17
CA MET A 220 -6.55 -4.12 31.25
C MET A 220 -7.24 -5.00 30.21
N THR A 221 -8.50 -4.72 29.88
CA THR A 221 -9.31 -5.60 29.01
C THR A 221 -9.19 -5.27 27.52
N GLY A 222 -8.89 -4.03 27.15
CA GLY A 222 -8.83 -3.58 25.76
C GLY A 222 -7.47 -3.07 25.31
N THR A 223 -7.31 -2.99 23.99
CA THR A 223 -6.09 -2.62 23.25
C THR A 223 -6.32 -1.29 22.50
N PRO A 224 -6.17 -0.12 23.16
CA PRO A 224 -6.39 1.21 22.58
C PRO A 224 -5.17 1.72 21.77
N ILE A 225 -4.90 1.13 20.61
CA ILE A 225 -3.72 1.45 19.78
C ILE A 225 -3.71 2.91 19.31
N THR A 226 -4.87 3.42 18.89
CA THR A 226 -5.03 4.78 18.40
C THR A 226 -4.62 5.76 19.49
N GLN A 227 -5.24 5.66 20.67
CA GLN A 227 -4.95 6.57 21.78
C GLN A 227 -3.49 6.44 22.25
N SER A 228 -2.93 5.23 22.29
CA SER A 228 -1.53 5.05 22.70
C SER A 228 -0.56 5.69 21.70
N LEU A 229 -0.87 5.68 20.41
CA LEU A 229 -0.11 6.43 19.40
C LEU A 229 -0.22 7.94 19.61
N GLU A 230 -1.40 8.47 19.94
CA GLU A 230 -1.59 9.91 20.22
C GLU A 230 -0.75 10.35 21.42
N ASP A 231 -0.83 9.61 22.52
CA ASP A 231 -0.04 9.90 23.74
C ASP A 231 1.47 9.84 23.43
N SER A 232 1.87 8.89 22.57
CA SER A 232 3.26 8.73 22.15
C SER A 232 3.75 9.85 21.24
N ILE A 233 2.87 10.41 20.41
CA ILE A 233 3.17 11.58 19.59
C ILE A 233 3.43 12.80 20.48
N ASP A 234 2.67 12.99 21.56
CA ASP A 234 2.90 14.11 22.49
C ASP A 234 4.22 14.00 23.24
N VAL A 235 4.69 12.77 23.51
CA VAL A 235 6.06 12.55 23.98
C VAL A 235 7.07 12.85 22.86
N MET A 236 6.81 12.37 21.65
CA MET A 236 7.72 12.54 20.52
C MET A 236 7.87 14.00 20.08
N LYS A 237 6.85 14.86 20.28
CA LYS A 237 6.96 16.32 20.09
C LYS A 237 7.99 16.98 21.03
N GLN A 238 8.35 16.32 22.12
CA GLN A 238 9.39 16.77 23.07
C GLN A 238 10.79 16.23 22.70
N ALA A 239 10.88 15.38 21.68
CA ALA A 239 12.15 14.86 21.17
C ALA A 239 13.01 15.99 20.60
N ASN A 240 14.33 15.76 20.57
CA ASN A 240 15.27 16.67 19.93
C ASN A 240 15.18 16.48 18.40
N PRO A 241 14.81 17.51 17.62
CA PRO A 241 14.68 17.38 16.16
C PRO A 241 16.02 17.13 15.45
N GLN A 242 17.16 17.31 16.13
CA GLN A 242 18.49 17.02 15.62
C GLN A 242 18.93 15.56 15.86
N LYS A 243 18.10 14.77 16.57
CA LYS A 243 18.33 13.34 16.79
C LYS A 243 17.46 12.53 15.85
N ASN A 244 17.89 11.30 15.57
CA ASN A 244 17.05 10.33 14.91
C ASN A 244 15.88 9.96 15.83
N ARG A 245 14.66 10.13 15.35
CA ARG A 245 13.42 9.88 16.09
C ARG A 245 12.77 8.62 15.54
N LEU A 246 12.41 7.68 16.41
CA LEU A 246 11.68 6.48 16.00
C LEU A 246 10.73 6.00 17.09
N MET A 247 9.73 5.25 16.67
CA MET A 247 8.76 4.62 17.56
C MET A 247 8.74 3.11 17.34
N ILE A 248 8.56 2.35 18.42
CA ILE A 248 8.41 0.89 18.37
C ILE A 248 7.08 0.55 19.02
N LEU A 249 6.16 -0.03 18.26
CA LEU A 249 4.86 -0.50 18.75
C LEU A 249 4.87 -2.02 18.86
N PHE A 250 4.68 -2.54 20.07
CA PHE A 250 4.63 -3.97 20.35
C PHE A 250 3.26 -4.36 20.94
N THR A 251 2.54 -5.25 20.24
CA THR A 251 1.19 -5.70 20.61
C THR A 251 0.92 -7.13 20.14
N ASP A 252 -0.01 -7.83 20.78
CA ASP A 252 -0.55 -9.11 20.32
C ASP A 252 -1.97 -9.03 19.75
N GLY A 253 -2.54 -7.83 19.75
CA GLY A 253 -3.94 -7.56 19.47
C GLY A 253 -4.14 -6.54 18.36
N ARG A 254 -5.41 -6.33 18.04
CA ARG A 254 -5.87 -5.25 17.16
C ARG A 254 -6.55 -4.18 18.00
N GLU A 255 -6.77 -3.01 17.40
CA GLU A 255 -7.58 -1.96 18.02
C GLU A 255 -8.95 -2.51 18.47
N THR A 256 -9.20 -2.47 19.78
CA THR A 256 -10.50 -2.87 20.36
C THR A 256 -11.25 -1.71 21.00
N CYS A 257 -10.61 -0.54 21.14
CA CYS A 257 -11.15 0.62 21.84
C CYS A 257 -11.19 1.84 20.91
N CYS A 258 -12.13 1.86 19.97
CA CYS A 258 -12.35 3.01 19.10
C CYS A 258 -13.13 4.14 19.82
N PRO A 259 -12.64 5.40 19.81
CA PRO A 259 -13.35 6.55 20.38
C PRO A 259 -14.72 6.79 19.75
N GLU A 260 -14.85 6.54 18.44
CA GLU A 260 -16.09 6.71 17.69
C GLU A 260 -17.19 5.78 18.19
N CYS A 261 -16.84 4.57 18.64
CA CYS A 261 -17.77 3.62 19.25
C CYS A 261 -18.33 4.12 20.59
N GLN A 262 -17.66 5.05 21.28
CA GLN A 262 -18.12 5.61 22.56
C GLN A 262 -19.18 6.70 22.37
N SER A 263 -19.17 7.38 21.22
CA SER A 263 -20.14 8.43 20.88
C SER A 263 -21.50 7.89 20.45
N ALA A 264 -21.61 6.58 20.24
CA ALA A 264 -22.89 5.93 19.94
C ALA A 264 -23.84 6.07 21.14
N PRO A 265 -25.11 6.49 20.93
CA PRO A 265 -26.06 6.67 22.01
C PRO A 265 -26.19 5.38 22.82
N SER A 266 -26.32 5.51 24.16
CA SER A 266 -26.36 4.42 25.16
C SER A 266 -27.37 3.30 24.90
N ASN A 267 -28.25 3.49 23.92
CA ASN A 267 -29.32 2.57 23.54
C ASN A 267 -28.90 1.66 22.37
N VAL A 268 -27.74 1.91 21.75
CA VAL A 268 -27.10 1.04 20.75
C VAL A 268 -26.05 0.23 21.51
N GLY A 269 -26.41 -1.02 21.83
CA GLY A 269 -25.63 -1.88 22.72
C GLY A 269 -24.25 -2.27 22.18
N CYS A 270 -23.26 -1.38 22.30
CA CYS A 270 -21.83 -1.69 22.15
C CYS A 270 -21.17 -2.11 23.48
N ARG A 271 -21.96 -2.42 24.52
CA ARG A 271 -21.45 -2.95 25.79
C ARG A 271 -21.41 -4.48 25.76
N GLY A 272 -20.22 -5.03 25.52
CA GLY A 272 -19.87 -6.40 25.92
C GLY A 272 -20.21 -7.51 24.92
N ILE A 273 -19.72 -7.44 23.68
CA ILE A 273 -19.86 -8.55 22.73
C ILE A 273 -18.49 -9.12 22.37
N SER A 274 -18.09 -10.15 23.11
CA SER A 274 -17.01 -11.09 22.73
C SER A 274 -17.50 -12.18 21.75
N ARG A 275 -18.69 -12.05 21.17
CA ARG A 275 -19.25 -13.00 20.20
C ARG A 275 -20.12 -12.33 19.15
N CYS A 276 -19.52 -11.84 18.06
CA CYS A 276 -20.22 -11.78 16.77
C CYS A 276 -20.18 -13.17 16.12
N SER A 277 -20.85 -14.14 16.73
CA SER A 277 -21.03 -15.47 16.16
C SER A 277 -22.47 -15.91 16.41
N GLY A 278 -23.32 -15.81 15.38
CA GLY A 278 -24.69 -16.34 15.45
C GLY A 278 -25.71 -15.54 14.66
N SER A 279 -25.95 -15.99 13.44
CA SER A 279 -27.22 -15.99 12.70
C SER A 279 -28.43 -15.30 13.36
N THR A 280 -28.67 -14.03 13.03
CA THR A 280 -29.92 -13.54 12.41
C THR A 280 -29.71 -12.06 12.07
N TRP A 281 -29.46 -11.80 10.80
CA TRP A 281 -29.42 -10.47 10.22
C TRP A 281 -30.85 -10.00 9.99
N ASP A 282 -31.38 -9.14 10.87
CA ASP A 282 -32.66 -8.48 10.63
C ASP A 282 -32.45 -7.19 9.83
N LYS A 283 -33.20 -7.08 8.73
CA LYS A 283 -32.81 -6.33 7.54
C LYS A 283 -33.29 -4.88 7.49
N ILE A 284 -33.82 -4.30 8.58
CA ILE A 284 -34.46 -2.99 8.50
C ILE A 284 -34.13 -2.17 9.77
N SER A 285 -33.28 -1.16 9.59
CA SER A 285 -33.05 0.01 10.48
C SER A 285 -32.09 -0.04 11.70
N GLY A 286 -31.25 -1.07 11.86
CA GLY A 286 -30.28 -1.15 12.96
C GLY A 286 -28.81 -1.17 12.53
N SER A 287 -28.28 -0.06 12.02
CA SER A 287 -26.84 0.06 11.72
C SER A 287 -26.03 0.13 13.01
N CYS A 288 -25.40 -0.97 13.41
CA CYS A 288 -24.35 -0.96 14.42
C CYS A 288 -23.20 -0.06 13.91
N CYS A 289 -22.68 0.83 14.75
CA CYS A 289 -21.65 1.84 14.44
C CYS A 289 -20.28 1.31 13.95
N CYS A 290 -20.19 0.05 13.52
CA CYS A 290 -18.97 -0.58 13.03
C CYS A 290 -19.12 -1.00 11.55
N LEU A 291 -19.59 -0.11 10.67
CA LEU A 291 -19.56 -0.37 9.22
C LEU A 291 -18.13 -0.35 8.66
N LEU A 292 -17.19 0.27 9.39
CA LEU A 292 -15.77 0.11 9.17
C LEU A 292 -15.20 -0.69 10.34
N PRO A 293 -14.44 -1.77 10.10
CA PRO A 293 -13.71 -2.43 11.17
C PRO A 293 -12.76 -1.41 11.82
N CYS A 294 -12.63 -1.44 13.15
CA CYS A 294 -11.74 -0.54 13.91
C CYS A 294 -10.28 -0.50 13.39
N SER A 295 -9.84 -1.55 12.70
CA SER A 295 -8.55 -1.59 11.99
C SER A 295 -8.43 -0.50 10.93
N ASP A 296 -9.52 -0.17 10.25
CA ASP A 296 -9.53 0.80 9.15
C ASP A 296 -9.44 2.22 9.68
N VAL A 297 -9.84 2.48 10.93
CA VAL A 297 -9.79 3.82 11.54
C VAL A 297 -8.35 4.28 11.75
N VAL A 298 -7.47 3.40 12.24
CA VAL A 298 -6.05 3.73 12.43
C VAL A 298 -5.36 4.00 11.08
N CYS A 299 -5.79 3.28 10.05
CA CYS A 299 -5.24 3.33 8.71
C CYS A 299 -5.90 4.35 7.78
N ALA A 300 -7.04 4.89 8.18
CA ALA A 300 -7.80 5.84 7.38
C ALA A 300 -6.94 7.08 7.10
N HIS A 301 -7.05 7.59 5.88
CA HIS A 301 -6.20 8.64 5.31
C HIS A 301 -6.27 10.01 6.03
N SER A 302 -6.95 10.13 7.17
CA SER A 302 -7.19 11.41 7.84
C SER A 302 -7.04 11.40 9.37
N SER A 303 -6.27 10.46 9.95
CA SER A 303 -5.85 10.62 11.35
C SER A 303 -4.83 11.77 11.44
N PRO A 304 -5.16 12.93 12.05
CA PRO A 304 -4.25 14.08 12.11
C PRO A 304 -2.92 13.75 12.82
N ASN A 305 -2.96 12.73 13.66
CA ASN A 305 -1.84 12.26 14.45
C ASN A 305 -0.85 11.43 13.60
N MET A 306 -1.34 10.60 12.67
CA MET A 306 -0.46 9.92 11.72
C MET A 306 0.20 10.90 10.76
N ASP A 307 -0.50 11.96 10.36
CA ASP A 307 0.04 12.97 9.44
C ASP A 307 1.24 13.72 10.03
N TYR A 308 1.25 13.95 11.35
CA TYR A 308 2.44 14.49 12.04
C TYR A 308 3.65 13.56 11.87
N LEU A 309 3.49 12.25 12.12
CA LEU A 309 4.59 11.30 12.02
C LEU A 309 5.12 11.17 10.59
N VAL A 310 4.22 11.18 9.60
CA VAL A 310 4.57 11.18 8.18
C VAL A 310 5.33 12.46 7.79
N THR A 311 4.80 13.63 8.19
CA THR A 311 5.40 14.94 7.88
C THR A 311 6.79 15.08 8.49
N GLU A 312 6.95 14.62 9.73
CA GLU A 312 8.20 14.69 10.48
C GLU A 312 9.17 13.53 10.17
N LYS A 313 8.79 12.63 9.25
CA LYS A 313 9.53 11.44 8.83
C LYS A 313 9.96 10.57 10.03
N ILE A 314 9.02 10.31 10.95
CA ILE A 314 9.26 9.50 12.16
C ILE A 314 8.73 8.08 11.91
N PRO A 315 9.60 7.08 11.68
CA PRO A 315 9.17 5.71 11.44
C PRO A 315 8.57 5.07 12.70
N ILE A 316 7.48 4.32 12.50
CA ILE A 316 6.97 3.35 13.49
C ILE A 316 7.35 1.94 13.04
N TYR A 317 8.19 1.27 13.82
CA TYR A 317 8.42 -0.15 13.71
C TYR A 317 7.35 -0.89 14.50
N THR A 318 6.64 -1.83 13.87
CA THR A 318 5.57 -2.58 14.53
C THR A 318 5.99 -4.03 14.72
N ILE A 319 5.80 -4.56 15.92
CA ILE A 319 6.05 -5.96 16.25
C ILE A 319 4.73 -6.57 16.73
N PHE A 320 4.18 -7.47 15.92
CA PHE A 320 2.92 -8.14 16.17
C PHE A 320 3.15 -9.57 16.65
N LEU A 321 2.73 -9.88 17.89
CA LEU A 321 2.87 -11.22 18.49
C LEU A 321 1.55 -11.99 18.42
N GLY A 322 1.23 -12.57 17.28
CA GLY A 322 0.01 -13.35 17.14
C GLY A 322 -0.34 -13.73 15.71
N THR A 323 -1.48 -14.39 15.57
CA THR A 323 -1.96 -14.93 14.29
C THR A 323 -3.22 -14.24 13.76
N ASP A 324 -3.72 -13.19 14.43
CA ASP A 324 -4.87 -12.43 13.95
C ASP A 324 -4.47 -11.63 12.71
N THR A 325 -5.06 -11.99 11.57
CA THR A 325 -4.77 -11.36 10.27
C THR A 325 -5.11 -9.87 10.28
N ILE A 326 -6.18 -9.47 10.98
CA ILE A 326 -6.61 -8.07 11.05
C ILE A 326 -5.61 -7.23 11.86
N GLY A 327 -5.18 -7.69 13.04
CA GLY A 327 -4.12 -7.03 13.81
C GLY A 327 -2.81 -6.92 13.04
N SER A 328 -2.39 -7.99 12.36
CA SER A 328 -1.19 -7.98 11.51
C SER A 328 -1.27 -6.95 10.37
N GLN A 329 -2.38 -6.92 9.63
CA GLN A 329 -2.62 -5.93 8.56
C GLN A 329 -2.65 -4.50 9.11
N GLN A 330 -3.24 -4.29 10.29
CA GLN A 330 -3.23 -2.99 10.96
C GLN A 330 -1.80 -2.53 11.27
N MET A 331 -0.94 -3.42 11.77
CA MET A 331 0.46 -3.12 12.07
C MET A 331 1.28 -2.83 10.80
N GLU A 332 1.10 -3.63 9.75
CA GLU A 332 1.72 -3.40 8.44
C GLU A 332 1.33 -2.04 7.86
N CYS A 333 0.06 -1.67 7.96
CA CYS A 333 -0.40 -0.37 7.50
C CYS A 333 0.22 0.80 8.28
N ILE A 334 0.27 0.72 9.63
CA ILE A 334 0.88 1.78 10.48
C ILE A 334 2.35 2.00 10.12
N SER A 335 3.11 0.90 10.02
CA SER A 335 4.54 0.95 9.69
C SER A 335 4.78 1.44 8.27
N ASN A 336 4.07 0.90 7.27
CA ASN A 336 4.20 1.33 5.87
C ASN A 336 3.89 2.82 5.70
N ARG A 337 2.85 3.33 6.37
CA ARG A 337 2.48 4.75 6.27
C ARG A 337 3.57 5.67 6.83
N THR A 338 4.28 5.25 7.87
CA THR A 338 5.32 6.06 8.54
C THR A 338 6.73 5.80 8.02
N GLY A 339 6.90 4.92 7.04
CA GLY A 339 8.22 4.52 6.53
C GLY A 339 8.98 3.59 7.49
N GLY A 340 8.30 2.95 8.44
CA GLY A 340 8.87 1.91 9.29
C GLY A 340 8.72 0.50 8.68
N LYS A 341 8.88 -0.53 9.51
CA LYS A 341 8.76 -1.93 9.10
C LYS A 341 7.92 -2.72 10.09
N SER A 342 7.11 -3.65 9.57
CA SER A 342 6.31 -4.58 10.38
C SER A 342 6.98 -5.93 10.49
N TYR A 343 6.92 -6.49 11.71
CA TYR A 343 7.41 -7.81 12.05
C TYR A 343 6.27 -8.61 12.66
N VAL A 344 5.91 -9.70 12.01
CA VAL A 344 4.95 -10.69 12.55
C VAL A 344 5.75 -11.80 13.20
N VAL A 345 5.51 -12.03 14.49
CA VAL A 345 6.28 -12.96 15.32
C VAL A 345 5.37 -14.10 15.76
N ASP A 346 5.68 -15.31 15.30
CA ASP A 346 4.99 -16.54 15.73
C ASP A 346 5.68 -17.20 16.94
N ASP A 347 6.97 -16.93 17.14
CA ASP A 347 7.79 -17.47 18.23
C ASP A 347 8.32 -16.32 19.10
N ALA A 348 7.74 -16.16 20.29
CA ALA A 348 8.11 -15.09 21.21
C ALA A 348 9.57 -15.17 21.71
N THR A 349 10.25 -16.32 21.55
CA THR A 349 11.65 -16.48 21.96
C THR A 349 12.62 -15.67 21.12
N ILE A 350 12.22 -15.24 19.91
CA ILE A 350 13.07 -14.40 19.03
C ILE A 350 13.03 -12.92 19.43
N LEU A 351 12.04 -12.50 20.24
CA LEU A 351 11.81 -11.08 20.55
C LEU A 351 13.04 -10.37 21.15
N PRO A 352 13.82 -10.95 22.09
CA PRO A 352 15.02 -10.29 22.60
C PRO A 352 16.04 -9.95 21.51
N ASN A 353 16.26 -10.87 20.56
CA ASN A 353 17.19 -10.64 19.45
C ASN A 353 16.63 -9.60 18.48
N LEU A 354 15.34 -9.69 18.13
CA LEU A 354 14.68 -8.73 17.24
C LEU A 354 14.71 -7.30 17.80
N PHE A 355 14.47 -7.13 19.10
CA PHE A 355 14.56 -5.82 19.74
C PHE A 355 16.00 -5.27 19.73
N CYS A 356 17.00 -6.13 19.92
CA CYS A 356 18.39 -5.73 19.77
C CYS A 356 18.74 -5.37 18.33
N GLU A 357 18.25 -6.13 17.35
CA GLU A 357 18.41 -5.85 15.92
C GLU A 357 17.88 -4.45 15.59
N LEU A 358 16.63 -4.15 15.96
CA LEU A 358 15.99 -2.84 15.74
C LEU A 358 16.76 -1.64 16.30
N ILE A 359 17.56 -1.83 17.36
CA ILE A 359 18.35 -0.75 17.95
C ILE A 359 19.84 -0.80 17.57
N SER A 360 20.33 -1.95 17.10
CA SER A 360 21.69 -2.11 16.60
C SER A 360 21.82 -1.75 15.12
N GLU A 361 20.75 -1.97 14.35
CA GLU A 361 20.61 -1.42 13.03
C GLU A 361 20.61 0.10 13.22
N ALA A 362 21.60 0.77 12.62
CA ALA A 362 21.41 2.18 12.30
C ALA A 362 20.05 2.23 11.60
N PRO A 363 19.14 3.17 11.95
CA PRO A 363 17.99 3.38 11.08
C PRO A 363 18.60 3.48 9.69
N GLU A 364 18.28 2.54 8.79
CA GLU A 364 18.50 2.77 7.38
C GLU A 364 17.85 4.14 7.22
N GLU A 365 18.64 5.20 7.02
CA GLU A 365 18.08 6.45 6.55
C GLU A 365 17.22 5.96 5.41
N THR A 366 15.90 6.05 5.54
CA THR A 366 15.01 5.76 4.42
C THR A 366 15.58 6.68 3.36
N PRO A 367 16.28 6.14 2.34
CA PRO A 367 17.10 6.98 1.50
C PRO A 367 16.16 8.05 1.02
N GLU A 368 16.49 9.33 1.20
CA GLU A 368 15.60 10.35 0.67
C GLU A 368 15.58 10.16 -0.84
N PHE A 369 14.61 9.40 -1.31
CA PHE A 369 14.48 9.02 -2.70
C PHE A 369 13.97 10.28 -3.36
N GLN A 370 14.81 10.84 -4.22
CA GLN A 370 14.28 11.76 -5.20
C GLN A 370 13.56 10.89 -6.23
N ASP A 371 12.24 11.04 -6.31
CA ASP A 371 11.42 10.37 -7.29
C ASP A 371 10.89 11.34 -8.34
N TRP A 372 10.80 10.86 -9.57
CA TRP A 372 10.20 11.56 -10.69
C TRP A 372 9.09 10.70 -11.27
N THR A 373 7.91 11.26 -11.46
CA THR A 373 6.78 10.56 -12.08
C THR A 373 6.25 11.35 -13.27
N PHE A 374 6.14 10.71 -14.44
CA PHE A 374 5.60 11.30 -15.66
C PHE A 374 4.83 10.27 -16.51
N GLY A 375 4.08 10.75 -17.50
CA GLY A 375 3.16 9.97 -18.33
C GLY A 375 1.70 10.16 -17.91
N THR A 376 0.94 9.08 -17.92
CA THR A 376 -0.48 9.07 -17.55
C THR A 376 -0.64 8.90 -16.04
N ARG A 377 -0.94 9.99 -15.32
CA ARG A 377 -1.33 9.93 -13.89
C ARG A 377 -2.73 9.36 -13.68
N ALA A 378 -3.66 9.63 -14.59
CA ALA A 378 -5.03 9.17 -14.51
C ALA A 378 -5.29 8.07 -15.54
N HIS A 379 -5.40 6.84 -15.05
CA HIS A 379 -5.67 5.66 -15.86
C HIS A 379 -6.97 4.97 -15.42
N SER A 380 -7.41 3.96 -16.16
CA SER A 380 -8.51 3.09 -15.70
C SER A 380 -8.14 2.43 -14.36
N GLU A 381 -9.10 2.30 -13.44
CA GLU A 381 -8.95 1.60 -12.16
C GLU A 381 -10.12 0.60 -11.98
N GLY A 382 -10.00 -0.33 -11.02
CA GLY A 382 -11.06 -1.29 -10.68
C GLY A 382 -11.56 -2.08 -11.89
N GLY A 383 -12.89 -2.15 -12.06
CA GLY A 383 -13.52 -2.86 -13.18
C GLY A 383 -13.28 -2.25 -14.56
N LEU A 384 -12.75 -1.01 -14.65
CA LEU A 384 -12.40 -0.36 -15.92
C LEU A 384 -10.99 -0.76 -16.40
N LEU A 385 -10.13 -1.22 -15.50
CA LEU A 385 -8.77 -1.67 -15.80
C LEU A 385 -8.80 -3.17 -16.13
N ARG A 386 -8.38 -3.55 -17.34
CA ARG A 386 -8.34 -4.95 -17.76
C ARG A 386 -7.04 -5.62 -17.33
N SER A 387 -5.93 -4.93 -17.55
CA SER A 387 -4.61 -5.40 -17.12
C SER A 387 -3.65 -4.22 -16.94
N ALA A 388 -2.67 -4.42 -16.06
CA ALA A 388 -1.51 -3.55 -15.91
C ALA A 388 -0.26 -4.42 -15.90
N TYR A 389 0.83 -3.92 -16.48
CA TYR A 389 2.11 -4.60 -16.47
C TYR A 389 3.21 -3.62 -16.13
N THR A 390 4.02 -3.95 -15.11
CA THR A 390 5.15 -3.13 -14.68
C THR A 390 6.45 -3.81 -15.03
N VAL A 391 7.35 -3.10 -15.71
CA VAL A 391 8.74 -3.49 -15.91
C VAL A 391 9.65 -2.54 -15.13
N THR A 392 10.70 -3.09 -14.55
CA THR A 392 11.72 -2.33 -13.81
C THR A 392 13.06 -2.47 -14.51
N SER A 393 13.78 -1.36 -14.65
CA SER A 393 15.10 -1.30 -15.27
C SER A 393 16.07 -0.49 -14.40
N PRO A 394 17.31 -0.95 -14.19
CA PRO A 394 18.32 -0.15 -13.52
C PRO A 394 18.76 1.02 -14.41
N VAL A 395 18.93 2.19 -13.80
CA VAL A 395 19.35 3.42 -14.49
C VAL A 395 20.51 4.08 -13.77
N LEU A 396 21.29 4.88 -14.50
CA LEU A 396 22.32 5.74 -13.94
C LEU A 396 21.84 7.19 -13.99
N ILE A 397 21.84 7.89 -12.87
CA ILE A 397 21.44 9.29 -12.77
C ILE A 397 22.69 10.15 -12.60
N LYS A 398 22.99 10.95 -13.62
CA LYS A 398 24.18 11.80 -13.68
C LYS A 398 23.85 13.20 -13.16
N ASN A 399 24.13 13.44 -11.88
CA ASN A 399 23.94 14.78 -11.27
C ASN A 399 25.01 15.78 -11.73
N SER A 400 26.23 15.31 -12.01
CA SER A 400 27.34 16.14 -12.52
C SER A 400 28.27 15.31 -13.42
N GLU A 401 29.29 15.93 -14.00
CA GLU A 401 30.28 15.20 -14.84
C GLU A 401 30.98 14.05 -14.09
N THR A 402 31.14 14.19 -12.78
CA THR A 402 31.88 13.25 -11.93
C THR A 402 30.99 12.43 -11.01
N LEU A 403 29.72 12.82 -10.82
CA LEU A 403 28.80 12.15 -9.91
C LEU A 403 27.68 11.43 -10.67
N VAL A 404 27.71 10.11 -10.59
CA VAL A 404 26.66 9.21 -11.10
C VAL A 404 26.13 8.39 -9.93
N GLN A 405 24.81 8.40 -9.75
CA GLN A 405 24.12 7.60 -8.75
C GLN A 405 23.28 6.52 -9.43
N PRO A 406 23.17 5.32 -8.85
CA PRO A 406 22.24 4.33 -9.37
C PRO A 406 20.80 4.75 -9.07
N GLY A 407 19.87 4.28 -9.89
CA GLY A 407 18.44 4.41 -9.67
C GLY A 407 17.67 3.25 -10.29
N LEU A 408 16.36 3.26 -10.10
CA LEU A 408 15.42 2.35 -10.75
C LEU A 408 14.40 3.13 -11.54
N LEU A 409 14.13 2.69 -12.77
CA LEU A 409 13.03 3.15 -13.58
C LEU A 409 11.95 2.07 -13.60
N TYR A 410 10.75 2.44 -13.17
CA TYR A 410 9.54 1.65 -13.20
C TYR A 410 8.67 2.17 -14.34
N LEU A 411 8.36 1.34 -15.32
CA LEU A 411 7.41 1.63 -16.37
C LEU A 411 6.20 0.72 -16.17
N THR A 412 5.04 1.32 -15.88
CA THR A 412 3.76 0.61 -15.80
C THR A 412 2.94 0.94 -17.03
N VAL A 413 2.55 -0.07 -17.80
CA VAL A 413 1.65 0.04 -18.94
C VAL A 413 0.26 -0.43 -18.52
N TYR A 414 -0.77 0.31 -18.93
CA TYR A 414 -2.17 0.08 -18.59
C TYR A 414 -2.99 -0.25 -19.84
N ASP A 415 -3.74 -1.36 -19.79
CA ASP A 415 -4.82 -1.69 -20.73
C ASP A 415 -6.15 -1.52 -20.01
N GLY A 416 -6.85 -0.43 -20.33
CA GLY A 416 -8.15 -0.11 -19.77
C GLY A 416 -9.06 0.59 -20.76
N GLN A 417 -10.31 0.79 -20.35
CA GLN A 417 -11.34 1.38 -21.21
C GLN A 417 -11.06 2.86 -21.52
N LEU A 418 -10.51 3.61 -20.54
CA LEU A 418 -10.09 5.00 -20.75
C LEU A 418 -8.92 5.09 -21.75
N GLU A 419 -7.94 4.20 -21.62
CA GLU A 419 -6.77 4.13 -22.49
C GLU A 419 -7.19 3.82 -23.93
N GLU A 420 -8.04 2.81 -24.10
CA GLU A 420 -8.56 2.42 -25.41
C GLU A 420 -9.35 3.54 -26.09
N LEU A 421 -10.23 4.21 -25.34
CA LEU A 421 -11.04 5.28 -25.92
C LEU A 421 -10.23 6.53 -26.26
N ALA A 422 -9.32 6.94 -25.37
CA ALA A 422 -8.37 8.03 -25.64
C ALA A 422 -7.49 7.69 -26.84
N GLY A 423 -7.08 6.44 -26.95
CA GLY A 423 -6.33 5.86 -28.05
C GLY A 423 -6.99 5.99 -29.41
N ILE A 424 -8.28 5.62 -29.51
CA ILE A 424 -9.08 5.73 -30.73
C ILE A 424 -9.13 7.19 -31.21
N ILE A 425 -9.47 8.12 -30.32
CA ILE A 425 -9.59 9.55 -30.67
C ILE A 425 -8.24 10.11 -31.11
N ARG A 426 -7.17 9.76 -30.39
CA ARG A 426 -5.81 10.21 -30.69
C ARG A 426 -5.31 9.71 -32.04
N ASN A 427 -5.55 8.44 -32.36
CA ASN A 427 -5.17 7.85 -33.65
C ASN A 427 -5.81 8.61 -34.81
N VAL A 428 -7.10 8.94 -34.71
CA VAL A 428 -7.79 9.74 -35.73
C VAL A 428 -7.27 11.18 -35.78
N CYS A 429 -6.90 11.76 -34.65
CA CYS A 429 -6.36 13.10 -34.60
C CYS A 429 -5.00 13.22 -35.31
N GLU A 430 -4.10 12.28 -35.04
CA GLU A 430 -2.72 12.31 -35.53
C GLU A 430 -2.58 11.74 -36.95
N ASN A 431 -3.23 10.61 -37.22
CA ASN A 431 -3.10 9.90 -38.50
C ASN A 431 -4.24 10.22 -39.47
N GLY A 432 -5.28 10.95 -39.03
CA GLY A 432 -6.50 11.15 -39.79
C GLY A 432 -7.29 9.86 -39.98
N GLY A 433 -8.07 9.80 -41.06
CA GLY A 433 -8.81 8.60 -41.45
C GLY A 433 -10.02 8.29 -40.58
N LYS A 434 -10.42 7.01 -40.57
CA LYS A 434 -11.56 6.48 -39.82
C LYS A 434 -11.12 5.23 -39.04
N VAL A 435 -11.42 5.22 -37.75
CA VAL A 435 -11.25 4.06 -36.86
C VAL A 435 -12.63 3.56 -36.46
N GLU A 436 -12.82 2.24 -36.51
CA GLU A 436 -14.06 1.57 -36.09
C GLU A 436 -13.69 0.39 -35.18
N LYS A 437 -14.06 0.49 -33.90
CA LYS A 437 -13.69 -0.50 -32.86
C LYS A 437 -14.85 -0.71 -31.89
N ARG A 438 -15.06 -1.95 -31.46
CA ARG A 438 -16.02 -2.25 -30.39
C ARG A 438 -15.35 -1.96 -29.05
N VAL A 439 -15.97 -1.10 -28.24
CA VAL A 439 -15.46 -0.69 -26.92
C VAL A 439 -16.52 -1.02 -25.87
N ASP A 440 -16.08 -1.63 -24.78
CA ASP A 440 -16.92 -1.88 -23.62
C ASP A 440 -16.77 -0.71 -22.65
N PHE A 441 -17.90 -0.14 -22.25
CA PHE A 441 -18.01 0.93 -21.25
C PHE A 441 -18.58 0.32 -19.97
N GLY A 442 -17.79 0.30 -18.91
CA GLY A 442 -18.21 -0.18 -17.58
C GLY A 442 -19.05 0.85 -16.83
N SER A 443 -19.04 2.10 -17.27
CA SER A 443 -19.71 3.21 -16.61
C SER A 443 -20.00 4.37 -17.57
N PRO A 444 -20.81 5.37 -17.15
CA PRO A 444 -21.06 6.55 -17.96
C PRO A 444 -19.75 7.27 -18.30
N SER A 445 -19.63 7.72 -19.55
CA SER A 445 -18.45 8.43 -20.04
C SER A 445 -18.82 9.71 -20.77
N TYR A 446 -17.95 10.70 -20.71
CA TYR A 446 -18.14 11.98 -21.39
C TYR A 446 -16.80 12.64 -21.68
N PHE A 447 -16.82 13.62 -22.58
CA PHE A 447 -15.67 14.44 -22.90
C PHE A 447 -15.84 15.84 -22.30
N ASN A 448 -14.82 16.32 -21.58
CA ASN A 448 -14.82 17.65 -20.98
C ASN A 448 -13.40 18.20 -20.96
N ASP A 449 -13.22 19.42 -21.48
CA ASP A 449 -11.96 20.17 -21.43
C ASP A 449 -10.72 19.36 -21.90
N GLY A 450 -10.83 18.71 -23.05
CA GLY A 450 -9.73 17.91 -23.59
C GLY A 450 -9.51 16.55 -22.90
N LYS A 451 -10.39 16.15 -21.99
CA LYS A 451 -10.30 14.89 -21.24
C LYS A 451 -11.51 14.01 -21.48
N ILE A 452 -11.28 12.71 -21.55
CA ILE A 452 -12.33 11.69 -21.47
C ILE A 452 -12.42 11.26 -20.01
N CYS A 453 -13.63 11.32 -19.44
CA CYS A 453 -13.89 10.95 -18.07
C CYS A 453 -14.85 9.76 -17.98
N MET A 454 -14.63 8.90 -16.99
CA MET A 454 -15.49 7.77 -16.61
C MET A 454 -15.66 7.73 -15.09
N TYR A 455 -16.83 7.30 -14.61
CA TYR A 455 -17.06 7.10 -13.18
C TYR A 455 -16.73 5.67 -12.76
N ASN A 456 -15.95 5.47 -11.70
CA ASN A 456 -15.71 4.14 -11.13
C ASN A 456 -15.84 4.22 -9.61
N GLU A 457 -16.78 3.46 -9.04
CA GLU A 457 -16.96 3.35 -7.58
C GLU A 457 -17.07 4.70 -6.84
N GLY A 458 -17.72 5.69 -7.46
CA GLY A 458 -17.90 7.03 -6.89
C GLY A 458 -16.71 7.99 -7.11
N LYS A 459 -15.64 7.53 -7.76
CA LYS A 459 -14.50 8.36 -8.20
C LYS A 459 -14.61 8.65 -9.70
N GLU A 460 -14.35 9.89 -10.07
CA GLU A 460 -14.23 10.29 -11.47
C GLU A 460 -12.78 10.11 -11.94
N LEU A 461 -12.59 9.37 -13.02
CA LEU A 461 -11.29 9.10 -13.62
C LEU A 461 -11.24 9.76 -14.99
N CYS A 462 -10.35 10.73 -15.17
CA CYS A 462 -10.25 11.53 -16.40
C CYS A 462 -8.88 11.41 -17.05
N LYS A 463 -8.82 10.92 -18.29
CA LYS A 463 -7.58 10.86 -19.08
C LYS A 463 -7.56 11.98 -20.13
N ARG A 464 -6.46 12.73 -20.20
CA ARG A 464 -6.26 13.78 -21.21
C ARG A 464 -6.06 13.17 -22.59
N VAL A 465 -6.78 13.69 -23.58
CA VAL A 465 -6.63 13.35 -24.99
C VAL A 465 -5.82 14.46 -25.65
N PHE A 466 -4.63 14.13 -26.14
CA PHE A 466 -3.84 15.08 -26.90
C PHE A 466 -4.36 15.12 -28.34
N CYS A 467 -5.06 16.19 -28.67
CA CYS A 467 -5.57 16.42 -30.01
C CYS A 467 -5.72 17.92 -30.25
N ASP A 468 -5.07 18.42 -31.31
CA ASP A 468 -5.15 19.84 -31.69
C ASP A 468 -6.47 20.18 -32.42
N LEU A 469 -7.24 19.15 -32.78
CA LEU A 469 -8.54 19.30 -33.41
C LEU A 469 -9.64 19.30 -32.33
N PRO A 470 -10.70 20.11 -32.49
CA PRO A 470 -11.91 19.98 -31.67
C PRO A 470 -12.44 18.54 -31.72
N ILE A 471 -12.88 18.03 -30.58
CA ILE A 471 -13.45 16.68 -30.45
C ILE A 471 -14.94 16.82 -30.15
N ASN A 472 -15.77 16.21 -30.99
CA ASN A 472 -17.20 16.04 -30.74
C ASN A 472 -17.45 14.60 -30.26
N PHE A 473 -17.69 14.46 -28.96
CA PHE A 473 -17.89 13.16 -28.32
C PHE A 473 -19.27 13.11 -27.65
N PRO A 474 -20.18 12.22 -28.10
CA PRO A 474 -21.48 12.05 -27.47
C PRO A 474 -21.32 11.38 -26.11
N LYS A 475 -21.99 11.92 -25.11
CA LYS A 475 -22.03 11.32 -23.77
C LYS A 475 -22.61 9.91 -23.83
N VAL A 476 -21.97 8.98 -23.13
CA VAL A 476 -22.48 7.62 -22.92
C VAL A 476 -23.07 7.55 -21.51
N ASP A 477 -24.39 7.42 -21.39
CA ASP A 477 -25.07 7.43 -20.09
C ASP A 477 -25.18 6.03 -19.44
N GLN A 478 -24.95 4.95 -20.20
CA GLN A 478 -25.14 3.59 -19.73
C GLN A 478 -23.92 2.71 -20.02
N ALA A 479 -23.62 1.81 -19.08
CA ALA A 479 -22.61 0.78 -19.31
C ALA A 479 -23.08 -0.19 -20.40
N GLY A 480 -22.17 -0.64 -21.27
CA GLY A 480 -22.50 -1.52 -22.38
C GLY A 480 -21.36 -1.67 -23.40
N SER A 481 -21.57 -2.53 -24.40
CA SER A 481 -20.65 -2.73 -25.51
C SER A 481 -21.13 -1.95 -26.73
N TYR A 482 -20.36 -0.97 -27.18
CA TYR A 482 -20.72 -0.05 -28.25
C TYR A 482 -19.76 -0.15 -29.44
N LEU A 483 -20.23 0.24 -30.63
CA LEU A 483 -19.39 0.30 -31.82
C LEU A 483 -18.93 1.74 -32.01
N VAL A 484 -17.74 2.05 -31.50
CA VAL A 484 -17.17 3.39 -31.58
C VAL A 484 -16.58 3.61 -32.97
N ARG A 485 -17.07 4.64 -33.65
CA ARG A 485 -16.54 5.14 -34.93
C ARG A 485 -16.00 6.54 -34.73
N ALA A 486 -14.70 6.72 -34.91
CA ALA A 486 -14.06 8.02 -34.88
C ALA A 486 -13.51 8.36 -36.27
N TYR A 487 -13.70 9.60 -36.72
CA TYR A 487 -13.15 10.09 -37.99
C TYR A 487 -12.95 11.60 -37.95
N ASN A 488 -12.03 12.10 -38.77
CA ASN A 488 -11.81 13.54 -38.93
C ASN A 488 -12.77 14.10 -39.99
N ASP A 489 -13.79 14.86 -39.58
CA ASP A 489 -14.69 15.62 -40.47
C ASP A 489 -14.28 17.09 -40.47
N LYS A 490 -13.62 17.53 -41.55
CA LYS A 490 -13.25 18.93 -41.80
C LYS A 490 -12.49 19.59 -40.64
N GLY A 491 -11.60 18.83 -39.99
CA GLY A 491 -10.79 19.33 -38.88
C GLY A 491 -11.47 19.21 -37.51
N VAL A 492 -12.55 18.44 -37.39
CA VAL A 492 -13.17 18.05 -36.12
C VAL A 492 -13.14 16.53 -36.01
N VAL A 493 -12.72 16.00 -34.87
CA VAL A 493 -12.79 14.54 -34.60
C VAL A 493 -14.20 14.22 -34.11
N GLU A 494 -14.99 13.62 -35.00
CA GLU A 494 -16.35 13.16 -34.74
C GLU A 494 -16.32 11.73 -34.20
N VAL A 495 -16.90 11.51 -33.02
CA VAL A 495 -17.04 10.18 -32.41
C VAL A 495 -18.52 9.79 -32.41
N ILE A 496 -18.84 8.63 -32.95
CA ILE A 496 -20.19 8.04 -32.97
C ILE A 496 -20.14 6.74 -32.18
N ILE A 497 -21.10 6.53 -31.28
CA ILE A 497 -21.15 5.41 -30.32
C ILE A 497 -22.39 4.55 -30.57
#